data_AF-A0A1F2RK54-F1
#
_entry.id   AF-A0A1F2RK54-F1
#
_cell.length_a   1.000
_cell.length_b   1.000
_cell.length_c   1.000
_cell.angle_alpha   90.00
_cell.angle_beta   90.00
_cell.angle_gamma   90.00
#
_symmetry.space_group_name_H-M   'P 1'
#
loop_
_entity.id
_entity.type
_entity.pdbx_description
1 polymer ?
#
loop_
_entity_poly.entity_id
_entity_poly.type
_entity_poly.pdbx_seq_one_letter_code
_entity_poly.pdbx_strand_id
1 'polypeptide(L)'
;MKKPAAKRKAAPRGSESSVEALSERARMLVARMLDEGAAPGTITQAVRKETHEQPTILAITNYARQYRAAQKHRSDARKCTGLLIEQIQRKGCEITDLLRAALMEAFTHIAESGKTHEINLLDWDKAERQRRELALKERMTNLAERRVLANEKRLKLEAEKMNATLDKLDKKARQGRSLGPEDLKRIRDIYGLGEACGEDETGSGE
;
A
#
# COMPACT_ATOMS: atom_id res chain seq x y z
N MET A 1 -58.25 -12.78 43.99
CA MET A 1 -56.89 -12.24 43.75
C MET A 1 -56.69 -12.04 42.24
N LYS A 2 -56.78 -10.80 41.75
CA LYS A 2 -56.60 -10.46 40.31
C LYS A 2 -55.17 -9.93 40.11
N LYS A 3 -54.37 -10.61 39.28
CA LYS A 3 -53.04 -10.14 38.85
C LYS A 3 -53.20 -8.87 37.99
N PRO A 4 -52.40 -7.81 38.19
CA PRO A 4 -52.45 -6.66 37.30
C PRO A 4 -51.73 -6.99 35.98
N ALA A 5 -52.40 -6.67 34.88
CA ALA A 5 -51.88 -6.79 33.53
C ALA A 5 -50.67 -5.89 33.32
N ALA A 6 -49.60 -6.45 32.78
CA ALA A 6 -48.41 -5.73 32.36
C ALA A 6 -48.80 -4.65 31.33
N LYS A 7 -48.60 -3.38 31.72
CA LYS A 7 -48.62 -2.24 30.80
C LYS A 7 -47.57 -2.48 29.71
N ARG A 8 -48.03 -2.85 28.51
CA ARG A 8 -47.22 -2.77 27.29
C ARG A 8 -46.82 -1.30 27.11
N LYS A 9 -45.54 -0.99 27.34
CA LYS A 9 -44.95 0.30 26.96
C LYS A 9 -45.12 0.43 25.45
N ALA A 10 -45.98 1.35 25.02
CA ALA A 10 -46.04 1.79 23.64
C ALA A 10 -44.67 2.38 23.28
N ALA A 11 -44.08 1.91 22.17
CA ALA A 11 -42.88 2.50 21.61
C ALA A 11 -43.15 3.98 21.30
N PRO A 12 -42.23 4.91 21.66
CA PRO A 12 -42.41 6.32 21.32
C PRO A 12 -42.42 6.46 19.80
N ARG A 13 -43.58 6.84 19.26
CA ARG A 13 -43.70 7.33 17.89
C ARG A 13 -43.11 8.73 17.87
N GLY A 14 -42.08 8.95 17.06
CA GLY A 14 -41.63 10.29 16.66
C GLY A 14 -40.35 10.84 17.31
N SER A 15 -39.32 10.03 17.58
CA SER A 15 -37.98 10.60 17.73
C SER A 15 -37.39 10.78 16.33
N GLU A 16 -37.07 12.01 15.95
CA GLU A 16 -36.23 12.34 14.81
C GLU A 16 -35.02 11.41 14.83
N SER A 17 -35.02 10.39 13.96
CA SER A 17 -34.00 9.36 13.94
C SER A 17 -32.71 10.00 13.43
N SER A 18 -31.92 10.54 14.35
CA SER A 18 -30.56 11.01 14.07
C SER A 18 -29.80 9.88 13.38
N VAL A 19 -28.99 10.22 12.39
CA VAL A 19 -28.15 9.26 11.67
C VAL A 19 -27.24 8.49 12.63
N GLU A 20 -26.90 9.08 13.78
CA GLU A 20 -26.13 8.45 14.85
C GLU A 20 -26.85 7.28 15.55
N ALA A 21 -28.18 7.28 15.56
CA ALA A 21 -29.00 6.22 16.14
C ALA A 21 -29.23 5.04 15.19
N LEU A 22 -28.75 5.12 13.95
CA LEU A 22 -28.81 4.04 12.98
C LEU A 22 -27.77 2.95 13.29
N SER A 23 -28.01 1.73 12.80
CA SER A 23 -27.00 0.67 12.90
C SER A 23 -25.70 1.08 12.21
N GLU A 24 -24.58 0.50 12.65
CA GLU A 24 -23.27 0.77 12.06
C GLU A 24 -23.25 0.51 10.55
N ARG A 25 -23.94 -0.55 10.11
CA ARG A 25 -24.11 -0.89 8.69
C ARG A 25 -24.86 0.21 7.92
N ALA A 26 -25.93 0.75 8.50
CA ALA A 26 -26.69 1.85 7.90
C ALA A 26 -25.87 3.15 7.86
N ARG A 27 -25.11 3.46 8.91
CA ARG A 27 -24.20 4.62 8.94
C ARG A 27 -23.09 4.54 7.89
N MET A 28 -22.49 3.37 7.73
CA MET A 28 -21.49 3.11 6.67
C MET A 28 -22.08 3.29 5.28
N LEU A 29 -23.31 2.81 5.04
CA LEU A 29 -24.00 3.00 3.76
C LEU A 29 -24.29 4.48 3.50
N VAL A 30 -24.77 5.23 4.50
CA VAL A 30 -24.99 6.68 4.39
C VAL A 30 -23.69 7.41 4.07
N ALA A 31 -22.60 7.13 4.78
CA ALA A 31 -21.30 7.76 4.54
C ALA A 31 -20.79 7.49 3.12
N ARG A 32 -20.85 6.23 2.67
CA ARG A 32 -20.45 5.82 1.32
C ARG A 32 -21.27 6.55 0.25
N MET A 33 -22.59 6.59 0.39
CA MET A 33 -23.45 7.25 -0.60
C MET A 33 -23.28 8.77 -0.59
N LEU A 34 -22.89 9.37 0.55
CA LEU A 34 -22.50 10.78 0.61
C LEU A 34 -21.19 11.05 -0.12
N ASP A 35 -20.22 10.12 -0.05
CA ASP A 35 -18.98 10.20 -0.83
C ASP A 35 -19.25 10.08 -2.34
N GLU A 36 -20.21 9.26 -2.74
CA GLU A 36 -20.68 9.10 -4.13
C GLU A 36 -21.55 10.30 -4.61
N GLY A 37 -21.85 11.26 -3.74
CA GLY A 37 -22.61 12.47 -4.08
C GLY A 37 -24.13 12.25 -4.21
N ALA A 38 -24.66 11.15 -3.67
CA ALA A 38 -26.08 10.82 -3.77
C ALA A 38 -26.97 11.83 -3.03
N ALA A 39 -28.18 12.03 -3.56
CA ALA A 39 -29.17 12.91 -2.93
C ALA A 39 -29.70 12.30 -1.60
N PRO A 40 -30.01 13.11 -0.58
CA PRO A 40 -30.54 12.63 0.70
C PRO A 40 -31.78 11.72 0.59
N GLY A 41 -32.64 11.97 -0.41
CA GLY A 41 -33.81 11.15 -0.69
C GLY A 41 -33.45 9.75 -1.20
N THR A 42 -32.43 9.62 -2.06
CA THR A 42 -31.99 8.32 -2.58
C THR A 42 -31.26 7.52 -1.51
N ILE A 43 -30.50 8.19 -0.64
CA ILE A 43 -29.85 7.59 0.54
C ILE A 43 -30.90 6.99 1.47
N THR A 44 -31.98 7.74 1.75
CA THR A 44 -33.08 7.26 2.61
C THR A 44 -33.71 5.98 2.06
N GLN A 45 -33.95 5.94 0.75
CA GLN A 45 -34.53 4.77 0.09
C GLN A 45 -33.58 3.57 0.11
N ALA A 46 -32.27 3.78 -0.10
CA ALA A 46 -31.27 2.72 -0.07
C ALA A 46 -31.12 2.13 1.33
N VAL A 47 -31.02 2.97 2.36
CA VAL A 47 -30.99 2.53 3.77
C VAL A 47 -32.25 1.72 4.11
N ARG A 48 -33.43 2.20 3.71
CA ARG A 48 -34.69 1.47 3.96
C ARG A 48 -34.75 0.12 3.24
N LYS A 49 -34.19 0.01 2.04
CA LYS A 49 -34.16 -1.23 1.26
C LYS A 49 -33.18 -2.25 1.85
N GLU A 50 -32.01 -1.80 2.29
CA GLU A 50 -30.93 -2.70 2.72
C GLU A 50 -30.93 -3.04 4.21
N THR A 51 -31.29 -2.08 5.07
CA THR A 51 -31.24 -2.25 6.53
C THR A 51 -32.60 -2.21 7.19
N HIS A 52 -33.68 -1.95 6.42
CA HIS A 52 -35.06 -1.78 6.92
C HIS A 52 -35.24 -0.64 7.93
N GLU A 53 -34.23 0.20 8.12
CA GLU A 53 -34.28 1.38 8.97
C GLU A 53 -34.86 2.58 8.21
N GLN A 54 -35.55 3.48 8.92
CA GLN A 54 -36.19 4.65 8.31
C GLN A 54 -35.56 5.94 8.87
N PRO A 55 -34.39 6.34 8.34
CA PRO A 55 -33.87 7.67 8.63
C PRO A 55 -34.78 8.73 8.01
N THR A 56 -34.92 9.85 8.71
CA THR A 56 -35.65 10.99 8.16
C THR A 56 -34.76 11.73 7.16
N ILE A 57 -35.32 12.22 6.05
CA ILE A 57 -34.57 12.99 5.04
C ILE A 57 -33.84 14.17 5.68
N LEU A 58 -34.49 14.86 6.63
CA LEU A 58 -33.90 15.97 7.39
C LEU A 58 -32.66 15.55 8.19
N ALA A 59 -32.69 14.36 8.81
CA ALA A 59 -31.54 13.84 9.55
C ALA A 59 -30.34 13.59 8.63
N ILE A 60 -30.57 13.02 7.45
CA ILE A 60 -29.52 12.82 6.44
C ILE A 60 -29.00 14.16 5.90
N THR A 61 -29.87 15.16 5.68
CA THR A 61 -29.41 16.48 5.21
C THR A 61 -28.52 17.20 6.23
N ASN A 62 -28.87 17.15 7.52
CA ASN A 62 -28.08 17.75 8.58
C ASN A 62 -26.74 17.02 8.74
N TYR A 63 -26.77 15.69 8.71
CA TYR A 63 -25.57 14.86 8.73
C TYR A 63 -24.66 15.13 7.52
N ALA A 64 -25.22 15.25 6.32
CA ALA A 64 -24.47 15.57 5.11
C ALA A 64 -23.75 16.92 5.19
N ARG A 65 -24.38 17.94 5.80
CA ARG A 65 -23.76 19.25 6.03
C ARG A 65 -22.53 19.13 6.96
N GLN A 66 -22.69 18.43 8.08
CA GLN A 66 -21.60 18.21 9.05
C GLN A 66 -20.48 17.36 8.43
N TYR A 67 -20.84 16.32 7.70
CA TYR A 67 -19.90 15.43 7.01
C TYR A 67 -19.05 16.18 5.98
N ARG A 68 -19.67 17.03 5.16
CA ARG A 68 -18.94 17.89 4.20
C ARG A 68 -18.02 18.90 4.88
N ALA A 69 -18.45 19.51 5.98
CA ALA A 69 -17.60 20.42 6.75
C ALA A 69 -16.36 19.68 7.30
N ALA A 70 -16.56 18.49 7.89
CA ALA A 70 -15.48 17.65 8.38
C ALA A 70 -14.53 17.20 7.25
N GLN A 71 -15.07 16.81 6.09
CA GLN A 71 -14.25 16.49 4.91
C GLN A 71 -13.44 17.68 4.42
N LYS A 72 -14.03 18.88 4.39
CA LYS A 72 -13.33 20.11 4.00
C LYS A 72 -12.17 20.38 4.95
N HIS A 73 -12.39 20.35 6.27
CA HIS A 73 -11.33 20.50 7.27
C HIS A 73 -10.20 19.47 7.09
N ARG A 74 -10.54 18.19 6.85
CA ARG A 74 -9.54 17.15 6.57
C ARG A 74 -8.76 17.42 5.29
N SER A 75 -9.43 17.88 4.24
CA SER A 75 -8.79 18.20 2.96
C SER A 75 -7.87 19.42 3.07
N ASP A 76 -8.28 20.43 3.82
CA ASP A 76 -7.51 21.65 4.05
C ASP A 76 -6.28 21.32 4.92
N ALA A 77 -6.45 20.52 5.96
CA ALA A 77 -5.33 20.02 6.76
C ALA A 77 -4.31 19.24 5.92
N ARG A 78 -4.78 18.35 5.01
CA ARG A 78 -3.89 17.61 4.08
C ARG A 78 -3.15 18.54 3.12
N LYS A 79 -3.79 19.60 2.64
CA LYS A 79 -3.14 20.59 1.78
C LYS A 79 -2.07 21.37 2.55
N CYS A 80 -2.39 21.81 3.76
CA CYS A 80 -1.43 22.51 4.62
C CYS A 80 -0.22 21.62 4.95
N THR A 81 -0.44 20.36 5.31
CA THR A 81 0.67 19.42 5.57
C THR A 81 1.48 19.14 4.31
N GLY A 82 0.84 18.99 3.15
CA GLY A 82 1.51 18.86 1.86
C GLY A 82 2.42 20.04 1.54
N LEU A 83 1.92 21.27 1.71
CA LEU A 83 2.69 22.50 1.50
C LEU A 83 3.88 22.60 2.47
N LEU A 84 3.69 22.21 3.73
CA LEU A 84 4.76 22.14 4.72
C LEU A 84 5.84 21.14 4.29
N ILE A 85 5.46 19.93 3.88
CA ILE A 85 6.39 18.90 3.41
C ILE A 85 7.17 19.40 2.20
N GLU A 86 6.51 20.04 1.22
CA GLU A 86 7.21 20.61 0.06
C GLU A 86 8.20 21.71 0.44
N GLN A 87 7.83 22.60 1.37
CA GLN A 87 8.74 23.65 1.86
C GLN A 87 9.95 23.08 2.59
N ILE A 88 9.76 22.00 3.34
CA ILE A 88 10.82 21.29 4.08
C ILE A 88 11.78 20.61 3.11
N GLN A 89 11.25 19.93 2.09
CA GLN A 89 12.06 19.34 1.02
C GLN A 89 12.88 20.40 0.28
N ARG A 90 12.29 21.56 -0.05
CA ARG A 90 13.02 22.67 -0.70
C ARG A 90 14.12 23.26 0.17
N LYS A 91 13.95 23.25 1.50
CA LYS A 91 14.94 23.73 2.47
C LYS A 91 16.00 22.68 2.83
N GLY A 92 15.91 21.46 2.29
CA GLY A 92 16.82 20.36 2.60
C GLY A 92 16.67 19.81 4.02
N CYS A 93 15.57 20.15 4.71
CA CYS A 93 15.30 19.65 6.04
C CYS A 93 14.75 18.24 5.96
N GLU A 94 15.16 17.37 6.88
CA GLU A 94 14.64 16.01 6.93
C GLU A 94 13.27 15.98 7.63
N ILE A 95 12.45 14.98 7.30
CA ILE A 95 11.16 14.74 7.99
C ILE A 95 11.38 14.54 9.51
N THR A 96 12.54 14.03 9.91
CA THR A 96 12.99 13.91 11.30
C THR A 96 13.06 15.25 12.02
N ASP A 97 13.50 16.32 11.35
CA ASP A 97 13.57 17.66 11.93
C ASP A 97 12.17 18.25 12.14
N LEU A 98 11.24 17.98 11.21
CA LEU A 98 9.84 18.38 11.35
C LEU A 98 9.17 17.70 12.55
N LEU A 99 9.36 16.39 12.68
CA LEU A 99 8.80 15.62 13.78
C LEU A 99 9.39 16.09 15.13
N ARG A 100 10.68 16.42 15.16
CA ARG A 100 11.35 17.00 16.34
C ARG A 100 10.81 18.39 16.67
N ALA A 101 10.58 19.24 15.67
CA ALA A 101 10.00 20.57 15.86
C ALA A 101 8.55 20.48 16.39
N ALA A 102 7.72 19.61 15.81
CA ALA A 102 6.35 19.38 16.27
C ALA A 102 6.31 18.83 17.71
N LEU A 103 7.27 17.96 18.07
CA LEU A 103 7.44 17.49 19.44
C LEU A 103 7.83 18.65 20.37
N MET A 104 8.81 19.47 20.01
CA MET A 104 9.22 20.62 20.82
C MET A 104 8.09 21.64 20.99
N GLU A 105 7.31 21.90 19.94
CA GLU A 105 6.12 22.76 19.99
C GLU A 105 5.04 22.15 20.91
N ALA A 106 4.81 20.85 20.82
CA ALA A 106 3.87 20.18 21.72
C ALA A 106 4.36 20.19 23.18
N PHE A 107 5.65 19.99 23.43
CA PHE A 107 6.24 20.06 24.77
C PHE A 107 6.20 21.47 25.36
N THR A 108 6.51 22.49 24.57
CA THR A 108 6.42 23.90 25.00
C THR A 108 4.97 24.28 25.28
N HIS A 109 4.03 23.87 24.44
CA HIS A 109 2.61 24.09 24.68
C HIS A 109 2.10 23.36 25.94
N ILE A 110 2.58 22.16 26.24
CA ILE A 110 2.26 21.44 27.50
C ILE A 110 2.87 22.16 28.70
N ALA A 111 4.11 22.64 28.58
CA ALA A 111 4.79 23.39 29.64
C ALA A 111 4.10 24.74 29.94
N GLU A 112 3.56 25.40 28.91
CA GLU A 112 2.85 26.68 29.05
C GLU A 112 1.39 26.53 29.50
N SER A 113 0.70 25.48 29.06
CA SER A 113 -0.74 25.30 29.31
C SER A 113 -1.07 24.41 30.51
N GLY A 114 -0.11 23.65 31.03
CA GLY A 114 -0.29 22.71 32.15
C GLY A 114 -1.26 21.54 31.86
N LYS A 115 -1.80 21.45 30.64
CA LYS A 115 -2.67 20.37 30.19
C LYS A 115 -1.85 19.39 29.39
N THR A 116 -1.54 18.24 29.98
CA THR A 116 -0.99 17.11 29.24
C THR A 116 -2.01 16.66 28.21
N HIS A 117 -1.84 17.05 26.94
CA HIS A 117 -2.35 16.20 25.87
C HIS A 117 -1.63 14.86 26.02
N GLU A 118 -2.38 13.77 26.07
CA GLU A 118 -1.86 12.40 26.16
C GLU A 118 -1.08 12.07 24.88
N ILE A 119 0.12 12.63 24.74
CA ILE A 119 1.06 12.23 23.70
C ILE A 119 1.68 10.93 24.20
N ASN A 120 1.10 9.82 23.76
CA ASN A 120 1.55 8.50 24.12
C ASN A 120 2.88 8.22 23.41
N LEU A 121 3.99 8.42 24.13
CA LEU A 121 5.36 8.23 23.62
C LEU A 121 5.60 6.84 23.03
N LEU A 122 4.86 5.84 23.51
CA LEU A 122 4.91 4.46 23.01
C LEU A 122 4.39 4.32 21.58
N ASP A 123 3.35 5.09 21.22
CA ASP A 123 2.80 5.07 19.86
C ASP A 123 3.76 5.71 18.85
N TRP A 124 4.55 6.69 19.31
CA TRP A 124 5.62 7.31 18.55
C TRP A 124 6.79 6.37 18.30
N ASP A 125 7.29 5.73 19.36
CA ASP A 125 8.34 4.71 19.25
C ASP A 125 7.94 3.60 18.27
N LYS A 126 6.67 3.19 18.31
CA LYS A 126 6.12 2.19 17.41
C LYS A 126 6.08 2.69 15.95
N ALA A 127 5.65 3.93 15.72
CA ALA A 127 5.64 4.53 14.40
C ALA A 127 7.07 4.69 13.83
N GLU A 128 8.04 5.06 14.67
CA GLU A 128 9.43 5.19 14.26
C GLU A 128 10.07 3.85 13.92
N ARG A 129 9.80 2.79 14.70
CA ARG A 129 10.22 1.42 14.38
C ARG A 129 9.65 0.96 13.05
N GLN A 130 8.35 1.13 12.82
CA GLN A 130 7.71 0.77 11.56
C GLN A 130 8.29 1.53 10.36
N ARG A 131 8.60 2.82 10.53
CA ARG A 131 9.27 3.60 9.48
C ARG A 131 10.67 3.09 9.17
N ARG A 132 11.47 2.76 10.19
CA ARG A 132 12.82 2.20 10.00
C ARG A 132 12.78 0.85 9.30
N GLU A 133 11.83 -0.01 9.66
CA GLU A 133 11.60 -1.29 8.99
C GLU A 133 11.22 -1.12 7.51
N LEU A 134 10.35 -0.16 7.19
CA LEU A 134 9.98 0.15 5.80
C LEU A 134 11.18 0.65 5.00
N ALA A 135 11.97 1.58 5.55
CA ALA A 135 13.18 2.08 4.89
C ALA A 135 14.22 0.97 4.65
N LEU A 136 14.34 0.00 5.56
CA LEU A 136 15.19 -1.18 5.37
C LEU A 136 14.66 -2.07 4.24
N LYS A 137 13.34 -2.33 4.20
CA LYS A 137 12.69 -3.10 3.13
C LYS A 137 12.91 -2.45 1.76
N GLU A 138 12.75 -1.14 1.64
CA GLU A 138 13.00 -0.38 0.40
C GLU A 138 14.46 -0.48 -0.04
N ARG A 139 15.42 -0.43 0.89
CA ARG A 139 16.84 -0.63 0.56
C ARG A 139 17.10 -2.05 0.06
N MET A 140 16.48 -3.05 0.69
CA MET A 140 16.61 -4.44 0.26
C MET A 140 16.03 -4.68 -1.13
N THR A 141 14.85 -4.13 -1.44
CA THR A 141 14.25 -4.25 -2.79
C THR A 141 15.11 -3.56 -3.83
N ASN A 142 15.64 -2.37 -3.56
CA ASN A 142 16.55 -1.67 -4.47
C ASN A 142 17.84 -2.47 -4.74
N LEU A 143 18.37 -3.17 -3.73
CA LEU A 143 19.52 -4.06 -3.92
C LEU A 143 19.17 -5.29 -4.75
N ALA A 144 17.98 -5.87 -4.54
CA ALA A 144 17.48 -6.99 -5.34
C ALA A 144 17.31 -6.60 -6.81
N GLU A 145 16.68 -5.46 -7.10
CA GLU A 145 16.52 -4.92 -8.45
C GLU A 145 17.88 -4.69 -9.13
N ARG A 146 18.85 -4.11 -8.41
CA ARG A 146 20.22 -3.95 -8.93
C ARG A 146 20.89 -5.28 -9.24
N ARG A 147 20.67 -6.32 -8.44
CA ARG A 147 21.18 -7.67 -8.71
C ARG A 147 20.54 -8.28 -9.95
N VAL A 148 19.23 -8.13 -10.11
CA VAL A 148 18.51 -8.59 -11.32
C VAL A 148 19.06 -7.90 -12.56
N LEU A 149 19.16 -6.57 -12.54
CA LEU A 149 19.74 -5.80 -13.64
C LEU A 149 21.20 -6.20 -13.96
N ALA A 150 22.01 -6.50 -12.94
CA ALA A 150 23.36 -6.99 -13.15
C ALA A 150 23.39 -8.37 -13.81
N ASN A 151 22.49 -9.28 -13.42
CA ASN A 151 22.36 -10.61 -14.01
C ASN A 151 21.84 -10.55 -15.44
N GLU A 152 20.85 -9.72 -15.72
CA GLU A 152 20.35 -9.50 -17.09
C GLU A 152 21.44 -8.95 -18.00
N LYS A 153 22.27 -8.01 -17.51
CA LYS A 153 23.43 -7.50 -18.26
C LYS A 153 24.46 -8.60 -18.53
N ARG A 154 24.72 -9.48 -17.57
CA ARG A 154 25.62 -10.64 -17.77
C ARG A 154 25.08 -11.59 -18.83
N LEU A 155 23.80 -11.95 -18.75
CA LEU A 155 23.14 -12.81 -19.75
C LEU A 155 23.17 -12.21 -21.15
N LYS A 156 22.93 -10.90 -21.28
CA LYS A 156 23.05 -10.18 -22.57
C LYS A 156 24.47 -10.25 -23.12
N LEU A 157 25.48 -10.00 -22.30
CA LEU A 157 26.88 -10.11 -22.71
C LEU A 157 27.28 -11.53 -23.10
N GLU A 158 26.76 -12.55 -22.40
CA GLU A 158 26.97 -13.95 -22.77
C GLU A 158 26.31 -14.27 -24.11
N ALA A 159 25.05 -13.87 -24.31
CA ALA A 159 24.36 -14.02 -25.59
C ALA A 159 25.08 -13.33 -26.75
N GLU A 160 25.57 -12.09 -26.55
CA GLU A 160 26.36 -11.36 -27.54
C GLU A 160 27.67 -12.07 -27.87
N LYS A 161 28.37 -12.63 -26.87
CA LYS A 161 29.57 -13.44 -27.09
C LYS A 161 29.28 -14.69 -27.90
N MET A 162 28.17 -15.38 -27.61
CA MET A 162 27.75 -16.59 -28.32
C MET A 162 27.34 -16.27 -29.77
N ASN A 163 26.64 -15.17 -29.99
CA ASN A 163 26.31 -14.72 -31.34
C ASN A 163 27.58 -14.34 -32.12
N ALA A 164 28.54 -13.66 -31.48
CA ALA A 164 29.81 -13.32 -32.11
C ALA A 164 30.69 -14.54 -32.43
N THR A 165 30.60 -15.63 -31.66
CA THR A 165 31.28 -16.88 -32.00
C THR A 165 30.59 -17.61 -33.15
N LEU A 166 29.25 -17.65 -33.16
CA LEU A 166 28.46 -18.17 -34.28
C LEU A 166 28.75 -17.41 -35.58
N ASP A 167 28.75 -16.08 -35.57
CA ASP A 167 29.06 -15.26 -36.75
C ASP A 167 30.46 -15.54 -37.32
N LYS A 168 31.44 -15.81 -36.45
CA LYS A 168 32.81 -16.17 -36.89
C LYS A 168 32.84 -17.56 -37.53
N LEU A 169 32.10 -18.52 -36.99
CA LEU A 169 31.97 -19.87 -37.54
C LEU A 169 31.23 -19.85 -38.88
N ASP A 170 30.13 -19.10 -38.97
CA ASP A 170 29.37 -18.89 -40.21
C ASP A 170 30.21 -18.23 -41.30
N LYS A 171 30.99 -17.21 -40.96
CA LYS A 171 31.92 -16.58 -41.92
C LYS A 171 32.99 -17.55 -42.41
N LYS A 172 33.56 -18.42 -41.54
CA LYS A 172 34.51 -19.47 -41.96
C LYS A 172 33.85 -20.48 -42.90
N ALA A 173 32.63 -20.92 -42.58
CA ALA A 173 31.88 -21.87 -43.39
C ALA A 173 31.54 -21.30 -44.78
N ARG A 174 31.06 -20.04 -44.84
CA ARG A 174 30.76 -19.35 -46.11
C ARG A 174 31.99 -19.08 -46.97
N GLN A 175 33.17 -18.93 -46.36
CA GLN A 175 34.44 -18.77 -47.07
C GLN A 175 35.05 -20.10 -47.54
N GLY A 176 34.37 -21.24 -47.31
CA GLY A 176 34.84 -22.56 -47.72
C GLY A 176 36.08 -23.05 -46.94
N ARG A 177 36.40 -22.43 -45.80
CA ARG A 177 37.53 -22.85 -44.96
C ARG A 177 37.13 -24.07 -44.14
N SER A 178 38.00 -25.09 -44.08
CA SER A 178 37.72 -26.29 -43.27
C SER A 178 37.61 -25.94 -41.79
N LEU A 179 36.54 -26.40 -41.14
CA LEU A 179 36.37 -26.28 -39.69
C LEU A 179 37.37 -27.19 -38.98
N GLY A 180 38.15 -26.63 -38.06
CA GLY A 180 39.09 -27.40 -37.26
C GLY A 180 38.43 -28.11 -36.08
N PRO A 181 39.15 -29.02 -35.39
CA PRO A 181 38.63 -29.74 -34.22
C PRO A 181 38.19 -28.79 -33.07
N GLU A 182 38.84 -27.64 -32.92
CA GLU A 182 38.48 -26.61 -31.95
C GLU A 182 37.20 -25.84 -32.33
N ASP A 183 36.91 -25.69 -33.62
CA ASP A 183 35.67 -25.08 -34.09
C ASP A 183 34.49 -26.03 -33.87
N LEU A 184 34.70 -27.34 -34.06
CA LEU A 184 33.71 -28.39 -33.79
C LEU A 184 33.41 -28.53 -32.28
N LYS A 185 34.42 -28.46 -31.41
CA LYS A 185 34.20 -28.39 -29.95
C LYS A 185 33.35 -27.18 -29.56
N ARG A 186 33.66 -25.99 -30.08
CA ARG A 186 32.86 -24.78 -29.79
C ARG A 186 31.43 -24.88 -30.27
N ILE A 187 31.19 -25.47 -31.45
CA ILE A 187 29.83 -25.76 -31.92
C ILE A 187 29.14 -26.71 -30.95
N ARG A 188 29.82 -27.77 -30.52
CA ARG A 188 29.31 -28.73 -29.53
C ARG A 188 28.91 -28.05 -28.21
N ASP A 189 29.74 -27.15 -27.71
CA ASP A 189 29.51 -26.41 -26.47
C ASP A 189 28.37 -25.39 -26.61
N ILE A 190 28.27 -24.71 -27.76
CA ILE A 190 27.19 -23.73 -28.04
C ILE A 190 25.81 -24.40 -28.09
N TYR A 191 25.73 -25.60 -28.69
CA TYR A 191 24.48 -26.35 -28.81
C TYR A 191 24.23 -27.32 -27.65
N GLY A 192 25.09 -27.34 -26.62
CA GLY A 192 24.95 -28.23 -25.46
C GLY A 192 25.05 -29.72 -25.82
N LEU A 193 25.76 -30.04 -26.91
CA LEU A 193 25.95 -31.41 -27.43
C LEU A 193 27.16 -32.12 -26.79
N GLY A 194 27.75 -31.53 -25.75
CA GLY A 194 28.87 -32.09 -24.99
C GLY A 194 28.37 -32.85 -23.77
N GLU A 195 28.61 -34.16 -23.79
CA GLU A 195 28.38 -35.17 -22.74
C GLU A 195 27.73 -34.69 -21.43
N ALA A 196 26.42 -34.97 -21.33
CA ALA A 196 25.75 -35.33 -20.09
C ALA A 196 26.08 -36.80 -19.70
N CYS A 197 27.34 -37.21 -19.83
CA CYS A 197 27.84 -38.49 -19.30
C CYS A 197 28.87 -38.16 -18.21
N GLY A 198 28.36 -37.72 -17.06
CA GLY A 198 29.03 -38.03 -15.81
C GLY A 198 28.83 -39.52 -15.58
N GLU A 199 29.93 -40.25 -15.58
CA GLU A 199 30.02 -41.64 -15.17
C GLU A 199 29.44 -41.75 -13.75
N ASP A 200 28.27 -42.39 -13.63
CA ASP A 200 27.86 -43.04 -12.39
C ASP A 200 28.80 -44.25 -12.19
N GLU A 201 30.02 -44.00 -11.73
CA GLU A 201 30.83 -45.04 -11.08
C GLU A 201 30.21 -45.31 -9.70
N THR A 202 29.08 -46.02 -9.70
CA THR A 202 28.67 -46.80 -8.54
C THR A 202 29.71 -47.89 -8.34
N GLY A 203 30.66 -47.61 -7.44
CA GLY A 203 31.58 -48.60 -6.89
C GLY A 203 30.81 -49.83 -6.41
N SER A 204 30.99 -50.93 -7.14
CA SER A 204 30.51 -52.26 -6.82
C SER A 204 31.70 -53.22 -6.96
N GLY A 205 32.09 -53.87 -5.87
CA GLY A 205 33.12 -54.91 -5.79
C GLY A 205 34.38 -54.43 -5.07
N GLU A 206 34.83 -54.99 -3.94
CA GLU A 206 34.49 -56.23 -3.22
C GLU A 206 34.59 -56.00 -1.70
#